data_AF-A0A5J4TLX8-F1
#
_entry.id   AF-A0A5J4TLX8-F1
#
_cell.length_a   1.000
_cell.length_b   1.000
_cell.length_c   1.000
_cell.angle_alpha   90.00
_cell.angle_beta   90.00
_cell.angle_gamma   90.00
#
_symmetry.space_group_name_H-M   'P 1'
#
loop_
_entity.id
_entity.type
_entity.pdbx_description
1 polymer ?
#
loop_
_entity_poly.entity_id
_entity_poly.type
_entity_poly.pdbx_seq_one_letter_code
_entity_poly.pdbx_strand_id
1 'polypeptide(L)'
;MLLSLFLLNPHLHTLIYNPQNYTIQLETNGVITLKNINLLNNDFLAKITTLEQEANVIQQTLGTATQVIGGLQQQIDVINDELNRQIHFRGYYLLNTDIQNLPNSANGDFAISAESGTVWMYDQNWYNSGDIVPELVTSASNATPLADSGTGVV
;
A
#
# COMPACT_ATOMS: atom_id res chain seq x y z
N MET A 1 48.46 80.09 -11.24
CA MET A 1 47.69 79.32 -10.23
C MET A 1 46.23 79.70 -10.44
N LEU A 2 45.54 79.00 -11.34
CA LEU A 2 44.16 79.28 -11.72
C LEU A 2 43.19 78.70 -10.68
N LEU A 3 42.30 79.52 -10.15
CA LEU A 3 41.03 79.04 -9.59
C LEU A 3 39.90 79.91 -10.15
N SER A 4 39.32 79.43 -11.23
CA SER A 4 38.05 79.88 -11.79
C SER A 4 37.34 78.63 -12.26
N LEU A 5 36.16 78.37 -11.70
CA LEU A 5 34.93 77.97 -12.38
C LEU A 5 34.05 77.15 -11.42
N PHE A 6 33.37 77.85 -10.51
CA PHE A 6 32.11 77.34 -9.98
C PHE A 6 31.11 77.38 -11.14
N LEU A 7 30.84 76.21 -11.73
CA LEU A 7 29.71 75.84 -12.60
C LEU A 7 30.22 74.78 -13.60
N LEU A 8 30.10 73.48 -13.29
CA LEU A 8 29.84 72.40 -14.27
C LEU A 8 29.83 71.03 -13.59
N ASN A 9 28.64 70.46 -13.33
CA ASN A 9 28.22 69.12 -13.78
C ASN A 9 27.04 68.56 -12.96
N PRO A 10 25.79 68.75 -13.41
CA PRO A 10 24.64 68.03 -12.87
C PRO A 10 24.53 66.56 -13.37
N HIS A 11 25.41 66.11 -14.27
CA HIS A 11 25.37 64.75 -14.85
C HIS A 11 26.10 63.67 -14.05
N LEU A 12 26.79 64.01 -12.95
CA LEU A 12 27.45 63.02 -12.09
C LEU A 12 26.54 62.45 -11.00
N HIS A 13 25.34 63.00 -10.80
CA HIS A 13 24.35 62.45 -9.87
C HIS A 13 23.44 61.36 -10.46
N THR A 14 23.69 60.93 -11.70
CA THR A 14 22.82 59.95 -12.39
C THR A 14 23.35 58.51 -12.35
N LEU A 15 24.41 58.23 -11.58
CA LEU A 15 24.94 56.88 -11.40
C LEU A 15 24.96 56.51 -9.91
N ILE A 16 23.79 56.19 -9.37
CA ILE A 16 23.42 55.07 -8.45
C ILE A 16 21.95 55.31 -8.07
N TYR A 17 21.03 55.28 -9.04
CA TYR A 17 19.62 55.00 -8.75
C TYR A 17 18.98 54.48 -10.02
N ASN A 18 18.75 53.17 -10.08
CA ASN A 18 18.02 52.53 -11.17
C ASN A 18 16.52 52.83 -10.98
N PRO A 19 15.90 53.73 -11.78
CA PRO A 19 14.52 54.15 -11.56
C PRO A 19 13.48 53.09 -11.93
N GLN A 20 13.92 51.99 -12.59
CA GLN A 20 13.04 50.91 -13.04
C GLN A 20 12.61 49.96 -11.91
N ASN A 21 13.20 50.06 -10.71
CA ASN A 21 12.87 49.13 -9.63
C ASN A 21 12.01 49.74 -8.51
N TYR A 22 12.03 51.04 -8.24
CA TYR A 22 11.30 51.63 -7.09
C TYR A 22 10.94 53.12 -7.24
N THR A 23 10.31 53.54 -8.35
CA THR A 23 9.87 54.95 -8.48
C THR A 23 8.47 55.18 -7.89
N ILE A 24 8.42 55.86 -6.75
CA ILE A 24 7.22 56.51 -6.22
C ILE A 24 6.96 57.76 -7.08
N GLN A 25 5.83 57.82 -7.79
CA GLN A 25 5.42 59.04 -8.50
C GLN A 25 4.34 59.75 -7.67
N LEU A 26 4.63 61.00 -7.30
CA LEU A 26 3.66 61.94 -6.73
C LEU A 26 2.99 62.66 -7.91
N GLU A 27 1.69 62.43 -8.07
CA GLU A 27 0.85 63.20 -8.99
C GLU A 27 0.72 64.64 -8.48
N THR A 28 0.53 65.62 -9.36
CA THR A 28 0.43 67.06 -9.01
C THR A 28 -0.76 67.39 -8.09
N ASN A 29 -1.69 66.46 -7.93
CA ASN A 29 -2.82 66.54 -6.98
C ASN A 29 -2.51 65.91 -5.60
N GLY A 30 -1.27 65.53 -5.33
CA GLY A 30 -0.84 64.94 -4.06
C GLY A 30 -1.15 63.44 -3.91
N VAL A 31 -1.63 62.77 -4.97
CA VAL A 31 -1.87 61.32 -4.98
C VAL A 31 -0.54 60.61 -5.27
N ILE A 32 -0.10 59.75 -4.36
CA ILE A 32 1.05 58.88 -4.60
C ILE A 32 0.57 57.62 -5.32
N THR A 33 0.81 57.52 -6.62
CA THR A 33 0.67 56.26 -7.36
C THR A 33 1.96 55.45 -7.23
N LEU A 34 2.05 54.63 -6.18
CA LEU A 34 3.07 53.60 -6.09
C LEU A 34 2.80 52.54 -7.17
N LYS A 35 3.41 52.68 -8.35
CA LYS A 35 3.41 51.63 -9.39
C LYS A 35 3.86 50.26 -8.83
N ASN A 36 4.68 50.27 -7.79
CA ASN A 36 5.09 49.07 -7.05
C ASN A 36 4.00 48.38 -6.23
N ILE A 37 2.96 49.08 -5.75
CA ILE A 37 1.84 48.41 -5.05
C ILE A 37 1.10 47.48 -6.03
N ASN A 38 0.90 47.90 -7.28
CA ASN A 38 0.28 47.07 -8.31
C ASN A 38 1.14 45.86 -8.70
N LEU A 39 2.46 46.03 -8.83
CA LEU A 39 3.39 44.92 -9.11
C LEU A 39 3.45 43.91 -7.95
N LEU A 40 3.49 44.39 -6.71
CA LEU A 40 3.44 43.55 -5.51
C LEU A 40 2.12 42.78 -5.44
N ASN A 41 0.98 43.44 -5.68
CA ASN A 41 -0.33 42.79 -5.71
C ASN A 41 -0.41 41.70 -6.78
N ASN A 42 0.14 41.94 -7.98
CA ASN A 42 0.15 40.94 -9.04
C ASN A 42 1.02 39.72 -8.71
N ASP A 43 2.17 39.91 -8.05
CA ASP A 43 3.02 38.80 -7.57
C ASP A 43 2.33 37.99 -6.47
N PHE A 44 1.66 38.65 -5.52
CA PHE A 44 0.87 37.95 -4.49
C PHE A 44 -0.29 37.16 -5.10
N LEU A 45 -1.01 37.72 -6.06
CA LEU A 45 -2.11 37.02 -6.76
C LEU A 45 -1.60 35.79 -7.52
N ALA A 46 -0.44 35.90 -8.18
CA ALA A 46 0.19 34.77 -8.85
C ALA A 46 0.55 33.65 -7.85
N LYS A 47 1.17 34.00 -6.72
CA LYS A 47 1.50 33.04 -5.65
C LYS A 47 0.26 32.36 -5.07
N ILE A 48 -0.83 33.11 -4.85
CA ILE A 48 -2.10 32.54 -4.38
C ILE A 48 -2.64 31.54 -5.39
N THR A 49 -2.65 31.90 -6.67
CA THR A 49 -3.12 31.00 -7.75
C THR A 49 -2.30 29.71 -7.81
N THR A 50 -0.97 29.80 -7.65
CA THR A 50 -0.10 28.63 -7.59
C THR A 50 -0.42 27.76 -6.38
N LEU A 51 -0.57 28.35 -5.19
CA LEU A 51 -0.92 27.61 -3.97
C LEU A 51 -2.29 26.91 -4.08
N GLU A 52 -3.27 27.54 -4.73
CA GLU A 52 -4.56 26.92 -5.01
C GLU A 52 -4.43 25.70 -5.94
N GLN A 53 -3.60 25.80 -6.98
CA GLN A 53 -3.32 24.68 -7.87
C GLN A 53 -2.60 23.53 -7.16
N GLU A 54 -1.57 23.84 -6.35
CA GLU A 54 -0.86 22.86 -5.53
C GLU A 54 -1.81 22.16 -4.55
N ALA A 55 -2.69 22.92 -3.88
CA ALA A 55 -3.70 22.37 -2.98
C ALA A 55 -4.67 21.43 -3.70
N ASN A 56 -5.10 21.77 -4.93
CA ASN A 56 -5.97 20.92 -5.74
C ASN A 56 -5.29 19.61 -6.15
N VAL A 57 -4.00 19.63 -6.46
CA VAL A 57 -3.22 18.42 -6.75
C VAL A 57 -3.12 17.53 -5.50
N ILE A 58 -2.79 18.12 -4.35
CA ILE A 58 -2.71 17.39 -3.08
C ILE A 58 -4.04 16.71 -2.74
N GLN A 59 -5.17 17.40 -2.93
CA GLN A 59 -6.50 16.80 -2.68
C GLN A 59 -6.78 15.58 -3.57
N GLN A 60 -6.42 15.64 -4.85
CA GLN A 60 -6.60 14.52 -5.78
C GLN A 60 -5.70 13.33 -5.42
N THR A 61 -4.43 13.60 -5.11
CA THR A 61 -3.49 12.58 -4.66
C THR A 61 -3.97 11.92 -3.37
N LEU A 62 -4.47 12.70 -2.41
CA LEU A 62 -5.01 12.19 -1.16
C LEU A 62 -6.24 11.30 -1.40
N GLY A 63 -7.17 11.74 -2.25
CA GLY A 63 -8.34 10.94 -2.62
C GLY A 63 -7.97 9.59 -3.24
N THR A 64 -6.94 9.57 -4.09
CA THR A 64 -6.42 8.34 -4.69
C THR A 64 -5.77 7.44 -3.64
N ALA A 65 -4.95 8.01 -2.75
CA ALA A 65 -4.32 7.27 -1.65
C ALA A 65 -5.36 6.63 -0.72
N THR A 66 -6.44 7.34 -0.39
CA THR A 66 -7.53 6.81 0.43
C THR A 66 -8.21 5.60 -0.23
N GLN A 67 -8.45 5.65 -1.54
CA GLN A 67 -9.03 4.52 -2.27
C GLN A 67 -8.09 3.30 -2.27
N VAL A 68 -6.80 3.53 -2.52
CA VAL A 68 -5.78 2.46 -2.49
C VAL A 68 -5.70 1.80 -1.11
N ILE A 69 -5.67 2.61 -0.03
CA ILE A 69 -5.65 2.10 1.35
C ILE A 69 -6.89 1.25 1.63
N GLY A 70 -8.08 1.70 1.20
CA GLY A 70 -9.30 0.91 1.35
C GLY A 70 -9.24 -0.43 0.60
N GLY A 71 -8.72 -0.45 -0.62
CA GLY A 71 -8.52 -1.68 -1.40
C GLY A 71 -7.52 -2.64 -0.75
N LEU A 72 -6.41 -2.13 -0.22
CA LEU A 72 -5.43 -2.95 0.50
C LEU A 72 -6.01 -3.54 1.79
N GLN A 73 -6.83 -2.79 2.52
CA GLN A 73 -7.51 -3.30 3.72
C GLN A 73 -8.41 -4.49 3.38
N GLN A 74 -9.21 -4.39 2.31
CA GLN A 74 -10.06 -5.50 1.86
C GLN A 74 -9.25 -6.74 1.46
N GLN A 75 -8.10 -6.56 0.80
CA GLN A 75 -7.22 -7.68 0.44
C GLN A 75 -6.64 -8.36 1.69
N ILE A 76 -6.24 -7.58 2.70
CA ILE A 76 -5.75 -8.11 3.98
C ILE A 76 -6.83 -8.93 4.68
N ASP A 77 -8.06 -8.43 4.72
CA ASP A 77 -9.18 -9.14 5.34
C ASP A 77 -9.43 -10.49 4.65
N VAL A 78 -9.42 -10.53 3.31
CA VAL A 78 -9.54 -11.78 2.53
C VAL A 78 -8.39 -12.75 2.82
N ILE A 79 -7.15 -12.26 2.92
CA ILE A 79 -5.99 -13.10 3.25
C ILE A 79 -6.13 -13.70 4.65
N ASN A 80 -6.58 -12.91 5.62
CA ASN A 80 -6.80 -13.38 6.99
C ASN A 80 -7.90 -14.44 7.05
N ASP A 81 -9.01 -14.23 6.33
CA ASP A 81 -10.09 -15.23 6.24
C ASP A 81 -9.60 -16.53 5.60
N GLU A 82 -8.79 -16.45 4.52
CA GLU A 82 -8.25 -17.64 3.87
C GLU A 82 -7.20 -18.35 4.74
N LEU A 83 -6.36 -17.60 5.47
CA LEU A 83 -5.42 -18.17 6.45
C LEU A 83 -6.16 -18.94 7.53
N ASN A 84 -7.25 -18.37 8.07
CA ASN A 84 -8.09 -19.04 9.06
C ASN A 84 -8.82 -20.26 8.50
N ARG A 85 -9.05 -20.31 7.18
CA ARG A 85 -9.71 -21.41 6.48
C ARG A 85 -8.75 -22.52 6.03
N GLN A 86 -7.44 -22.34 6.16
CA GLN A 86 -6.50 -23.40 5.79
C GLN A 86 -6.80 -24.66 6.61
N ILE A 87 -7.11 -25.74 5.92
CA ILE A 87 -7.32 -27.05 6.53
C ILE A 87 -5.93 -27.62 6.78
N HIS A 88 -5.55 -27.61 8.05
CA HIS A 88 -4.30 -28.09 8.63
C HIS A 88 -3.92 -29.57 8.34
N PHE A 89 -4.59 -30.25 7.41
CA PHE A 89 -4.30 -31.66 7.10
C PHE A 89 -3.08 -31.81 6.20
N ARG A 90 -2.07 -32.55 6.67
CA ARG A 90 -0.79 -32.74 5.99
C ARG A 90 -0.70 -34.03 5.17
N GLY A 91 -1.59 -34.99 5.40
CA GLY A 91 -1.63 -36.25 4.66
C GLY A 91 -1.51 -37.49 5.55
N TYR A 92 -1.38 -38.63 4.89
CA TYR A 92 -1.17 -39.95 5.47
C TYR A 92 0.28 -40.37 5.22
N TYR A 93 0.99 -40.81 6.25
CA TYR A 93 2.40 -41.17 6.20
C TYR A 93 2.61 -42.57 6.76
N LEU A 94 3.54 -43.31 6.16
CA LEU A 94 3.86 -44.66 6.59
C LEU A 94 4.68 -44.64 7.89
N LEU A 95 5.71 -43.78 7.97
CA LEU A 95 6.66 -43.73 9.08
C LEU A 95 6.48 -42.45 9.91
N ASN A 96 6.60 -42.59 11.24
CA ASN A 96 6.56 -41.48 12.19
C ASN A 96 7.70 -40.47 11.93
N THR A 97 8.87 -40.98 11.52
CA THR A 97 10.03 -40.13 11.17
C THR A 97 9.74 -39.21 10.00
N ASP A 98 8.89 -39.63 9.06
CA ASP A 98 8.55 -38.81 7.90
C ASP A 98 7.66 -37.64 8.34
N ILE A 99 6.74 -37.88 9.27
CA ILE A 99 5.90 -36.84 9.90
C ILE A 99 6.78 -35.84 10.66
N GLN A 100 7.69 -36.33 11.50
CA GLN A 100 8.59 -35.48 12.29
C GLN A 100 9.48 -34.57 11.44
N ASN A 101 9.80 -35.00 10.22
CA ASN A 101 10.64 -34.26 9.29
C ASN A 101 9.84 -33.43 8.27
N LEU A 102 8.52 -33.27 8.42
CA LEU A 102 7.72 -32.52 7.46
C LEU A 102 8.11 -31.03 7.40
N PRO A 103 8.44 -30.52 6.21
CA PRO A 103 8.79 -29.11 6.04
C PRO A 103 7.56 -28.21 6.11
N ASN A 104 7.77 -26.96 6.50
CA ASN A 104 6.73 -25.91 6.52
C ASN A 104 5.48 -26.33 7.32
N SER A 105 5.69 -26.93 8.48
CA SER A 105 4.61 -27.29 9.41
C SER A 105 4.19 -26.05 10.21
N ALA A 106 2.89 -25.86 10.38
CA ALA A 106 2.30 -24.75 11.12
C ALA A 106 1.50 -25.26 12.32
N ASN A 107 1.39 -24.45 13.36
CA ASN A 107 0.59 -24.81 14.53
C ASN A 107 -0.85 -25.15 14.10
N GLY A 108 -1.35 -26.28 14.59
CA GLY A 108 -2.66 -26.82 14.20
C GLY A 108 -2.56 -27.88 13.11
N ASP A 109 -1.43 -27.99 12.39
CA ASP A 109 -1.20 -29.04 11.40
C ASP A 109 -1.38 -30.43 12.00
N PHE A 110 -2.03 -31.33 11.26
CA PHE A 110 -2.22 -32.71 11.65
C PHE A 110 -1.96 -33.68 10.51
N ALA A 111 -1.38 -34.82 10.84
CA ALA A 111 -1.03 -35.90 9.91
C ALA A 111 -1.48 -37.24 10.48
N ILE A 112 -1.67 -38.22 9.61
CA ILE A 112 -2.06 -39.57 10.02
C ILE A 112 -0.87 -40.52 9.84
N SER A 113 -0.48 -41.21 10.90
CA SER A 113 0.57 -42.22 10.86
C SER A 113 0.00 -43.62 10.73
N ALA A 114 0.42 -44.36 9.71
CA ALA A 114 0.14 -45.78 9.59
C ALA A 114 0.99 -46.64 10.54
N GLU A 115 2.22 -46.19 10.89
CA GLU A 115 3.09 -46.90 11.84
C GLU A 115 2.50 -46.92 13.26
N SER A 116 1.98 -45.78 13.73
CA SER A 116 1.37 -45.70 15.07
C SER A 116 -0.16 -45.88 15.06
N GLY A 117 -0.81 -45.80 13.90
CA GLY A 117 -2.27 -45.85 13.78
C GLY A 117 -2.97 -44.63 14.41
N THR A 118 -2.25 -43.54 14.60
CA THR A 118 -2.73 -42.36 15.34
C THR A 118 -2.58 -41.07 14.53
N VAL A 119 -3.34 -40.06 14.95
CA VAL A 119 -3.16 -38.69 14.51
C VAL A 119 -1.93 -38.09 15.20
N TRP A 120 -1.08 -37.47 14.41
CA TRP A 120 0.02 -36.64 14.86
C TRP A 120 -0.38 -35.17 14.70
N MET A 121 -0.02 -34.34 15.66
CA MET A 121 -0.35 -32.92 15.71
C MET A 121 0.94 -32.10 15.77
N TYR A 122 0.92 -30.90 15.20
CA TYR A 122 2.03 -29.97 15.24
C TYR A 122 1.66 -28.72 16.06
N ASP A 123 2.51 -28.38 17.02
CA ASP A 123 2.50 -27.10 17.72
C ASP A 123 3.81 -26.33 17.47
N GLN A 124 4.85 -26.70 18.19
CA GLN A 124 6.25 -26.35 18.00
C GLN A 124 7.03 -27.53 17.41
N ASN A 125 6.59 -28.77 17.66
CA ASN A 125 7.12 -29.99 17.07
C ASN A 125 5.99 -30.97 16.78
N TRP A 126 6.24 -31.95 15.91
CA TRP A 126 5.32 -33.06 15.71
C TRP A 126 5.32 -33.97 16.95
N TYR A 127 4.13 -34.17 17.51
CA TYR A 127 3.91 -35.12 18.59
C TYR A 127 2.75 -36.05 18.28
N ASN A 128 2.81 -37.26 18.83
CA ASN A 128 1.72 -38.21 18.73
C ASN A 128 0.62 -37.78 19.71
N SER A 129 -0.57 -37.46 19.21
CA SER A 129 -1.70 -37.07 20.05
C SER A 129 -2.29 -38.24 20.85
N GLY A 130 -2.03 -39.47 20.42
CA GLY A 130 -2.67 -40.68 20.93
C GLY A 130 -4.06 -40.92 20.37
N ASP A 131 -4.63 -39.97 19.62
CA ASP A 131 -5.93 -40.12 18.99
C ASP A 131 -5.84 -41.19 17.90
N ILE A 132 -6.55 -42.30 18.13
CA ILE A 132 -6.66 -43.36 17.15
C ILE A 132 -7.41 -42.85 15.93
N VAL A 133 -6.86 -43.13 14.75
CA VAL A 133 -7.57 -42.86 13.50
C VAL A 133 -8.75 -43.83 13.47
N PRO A 134 -10.02 -43.37 13.44
CA PRO A 134 -11.14 -44.29 13.31
C PRO A 134 -10.98 -45.03 11.98
N GLU A 135 -10.69 -46.33 12.03
CA GLU A 135 -10.75 -47.19 10.85
C GLU A 135 -12.18 -47.09 10.29
N LEU A 136 -12.36 -46.33 9.22
CA LEU A 136 -13.60 -46.38 8.46
C LEU A 136 -13.61 -47.70 7.67
N VAL A 137 -14.04 -48.76 8.37
CA VAL A 137 -14.78 -49.93 7.90
C VAL A 137 -14.27 -50.59 6.60
N THR A 138 -13.58 -51.72 6.80
CA THR A 138 -13.56 -52.94 5.97
C THR A 138 -13.26 -52.75 4.47
N SER A 139 -12.18 -53.38 4.02
CA SER A 139 -11.91 -53.65 2.60
C SER A 139 -13.21 -53.86 1.83
N ALA A 140 -13.46 -53.09 0.76
CA ALA A 140 -14.48 -53.44 -0.21
C ALA A 140 -14.18 -54.89 -0.62
N SER A 141 -15.00 -55.82 -0.15
CA SER A 141 -14.78 -57.25 -0.35
C SER A 141 -14.61 -57.52 -1.85
N ASN A 142 -13.74 -58.44 -2.22
CA ASN A 142 -13.58 -58.95 -3.59
C ASN A 142 -14.83 -59.73 -4.09
N ALA A 143 -16.04 -59.33 -3.69
CA ALA A 143 -17.27 -59.94 -4.14
C ALA A 143 -17.41 -59.65 -5.63
N THR A 144 -17.14 -60.68 -6.44
CA THR A 144 -17.54 -60.70 -7.85
C THR A 144 -19.06 -60.49 -7.92
N PRO A 145 -19.56 -59.51 -8.68
CA PRO A 145 -21.00 -59.32 -8.83
C PRO A 145 -21.61 -60.59 -9.44
N LEU A 146 -22.61 -61.17 -8.78
CA LEU A 146 -23.47 -62.18 -9.40
C LEU A 146 -24.34 -61.46 -10.45
N ALA A 147 -24.16 -61.81 -11.72
CA ALA A 147 -25.05 -61.34 -12.78
C ALA A 147 -26.45 -61.93 -12.56
N ASP A 148 -27.45 -61.07 -12.38
CA ASP A 148 -28.85 -61.46 -12.43
C ASP A 148 -29.21 -61.74 -13.90
N SER A 149 -29.13 -63.01 -14.31
CA SER A 149 -29.68 -63.43 -15.60
C SER A 149 -31.18 -63.67 -15.47
N GLY A 150 -31.93 -62.59 -15.23
CA GLY A 150 -33.37 -62.56 -15.36
C GLY A 150 -33.75 -62.70 -16.83
N THR A 151 -33.98 -63.92 -17.29
CA THR A 151 -34.59 -64.17 -18.61
C THR A 151 -36.06 -63.78 -18.52
N GLY A 152 -36.35 -62.51 -18.80
CA GLY A 152 -37.70 -62.01 -19.02
C GLY A 152 -38.32 -62.68 -20.23
N VAL A 153 -39.35 -63.48 -19.97
CA VAL A 153 -40.28 -64.03 -20.95
C VAL A 153 -40.92 -62.88 -21.74
N VAL A 154 -40.86 -62.95 -23.07
CA VAL A 154 -41.84 -62.35 -23.99
C VAL A 154 -42.13 -63.36 -25.08
#